data_AF-A0A933B3P5-F1
#
_entry.id   AF-A0A933B3P5-F1
#
_cell.length_a   1.000
_cell.length_b   1.000
_cell.length_c   1.000
_cell.angle_alpha   90.00
_cell.angle_beta   90.00
_cell.angle_gamma   90.00
#
_symmetry.space_group_name_H-M   'P 1'
#
loop_
_entity.id
_entity.type
_entity.pdbx_description
1 polymer ?
#
loop_
_entity_poly.entity_id
_entity_poly.type
_entity_poly.pdbx_seq_one_letter_code
_entity_poly.pdbx_strand_id
1 'polypeptide(L)' 'DVSYTLRRTGAPILDRAVGFLECEVRQIVEAGDHSVVIGEVVEAEAVKEEPPLVMSDTPWHYGG' A
#
# COMPACT_ATOMS: atom_id res chain seq x y z
N ASP A 1 18.20 2.60 -8.21
CA ASP A 1 17.16 1.75 -8.79
C ASP A 1 16.49 0.96 -7.68
N VAL A 2 15.18 0.74 -7.74
CA VAL A 2 14.40 0.05 -6.69
C VAL A 2 13.82 -1.23 -7.29
N SER A 3 14.13 -2.38 -6.68
CA SER A 3 13.66 -3.69 -7.14
C SER A 3 12.18 -3.90 -6.85
N TYR A 4 11.44 -4.40 -7.84
CA TYR A 4 10.02 -4.72 -7.74
C TYR A 4 9.63 -5.90 -8.65
N THR A 5 8.50 -6.52 -8.32
CA THR A 5 7.87 -7.59 -9.10
C THR A 5 6.44 -7.20 -9.49
N LEU A 6 5.95 -7.70 -10.62
CA LEU A 6 4.55 -7.53 -11.05
C LEU A 6 3.77 -8.83 -10.83
N ARG A 7 2.52 -8.70 -10.38
CA ARG A 7 1.61 -9.84 -10.14
C ARG A 7 0.21 -9.57 -10.69
N ARG A 8 -0.86 -9.88 -9.95
CA ARG A 8 -2.22 -10.03 -10.48
C ARG A 8 -2.78 -8.77 -11.13
N THR A 9 -2.56 -7.60 -10.52
CA THR A 9 -3.10 -6.32 -11.04
C THR A 9 -2.15 -5.61 -12.00
N GLY A 10 -0.90 -6.07 -12.07
CA GLY A 10 0.17 -5.37 -12.78
C GLY A 10 0.70 -4.14 -12.04
N ALA A 11 0.24 -3.84 -10.83
CA ALA A 11 0.87 -2.85 -9.96
C ALA A 11 2.23 -3.35 -9.44
N PRO A 12 3.24 -2.47 -9.28
CA PRO A 12 4.55 -2.85 -8.79
C PRO A 12 4.52 -3.18 -7.29
N ILE A 13 4.96 -4.38 -6.94
CA ILE A 13 5.18 -4.83 -5.58
C ILE A 13 6.65 -4.67 -5.24
N LEU A 14 6.98 -3.86 -4.24
CA LEU A 14 8.36 -3.63 -3.83
C LEU A 14 8.93 -4.87 -3.14
N ASP A 15 10.05 -5.40 -3.66
CA ASP A 15 10.62 -6.67 -3.16
C ASP A 15 11.11 -6.60 -1.70
N ARG A 16 11.30 -5.39 -1.18
CA ARG A 16 11.75 -5.16 0.21
C ARG A 16 10.61 -5.03 1.22
N ALA A 17 9.36 -4.92 0.77
CA ALA A 17 8.20 -4.78 1.66
C ALA A 17 8.05 -6.02 2.57
N VAL A 18 7.54 -5.81 3.79
CA VAL A 18 7.25 -6.91 4.73
C VAL A 18 5.97 -7.68 4.35
N GLY A 19 5.10 -7.06 3.57
CA GLY A 19 3.89 -7.64 2.99
C GLY A 19 3.25 -6.69 1.98
N PHE A 20 2.30 -7.19 1.19
CA PHE A 20 1.58 -6.39 0.20
C PHE A 20 0.11 -6.78 0.10
N LEU A 21 -0.68 -5.86 -0.46
CA LEU A 21 -2.06 -6.05 -0.90
C LEU A 21 -2.16 -5.53 -2.33
N GLU A 22 -2.68 -6.33 -3.24
CA GLU A 22 -3.12 -5.87 -4.55
C GLU A 22 -4.64 -5.71 -4.54
N CYS A 23 -5.12 -4.58 -5.05
CA CYS A 23 -6.53 -4.24 -5.00
C CYS A 23 -7.09 -3.81 -6.36
N GLU A 24 -8.33 -4.16 -6.64
CA GLU A 24 -9.13 -3.53 -7.71
C GLU A 24 -9.93 -2.36 -7.13
N VAL A 25 -9.88 -1.20 -7.79
CA VAL A 25 -10.65 -0.02 -7.35
C VAL A 25 -12.15 -0.30 -7.51
N ARG A 26 -12.89 -0.23 -6.40
CA ARG A 26 -14.34 -0.36 -6.38
C ARG A 26 -15.06 0.99 -6.32
N GLN A 27 -14.47 1.96 -5.64
CA GLN A 27 -15.04 3.28 -5.51
C GLN A 27 -13.96 4.33 -5.27
N ILE A 28 -14.21 5.54 -5.76
CA ILE A 28 -13.45 6.75 -5.41
C ILE A 28 -14.46 7.75 -4.85
N VAL A 29 -14.22 8.25 -3.65
CA VAL A 29 -15.05 9.24 -2.97
C VAL A 29 -14.27 10.54 -2.91
N GLU A 30 -14.74 11.59 -3.58
CA GLU A 30 -14.15 12.93 -3.47
C GLU A 30 -14.41 13.51 -2.07
N ALA A 31 -13.36 13.96 -1.38
CA ALA A 31 -13.41 14.36 0.02
C ALA A 31 -12.54 15.59 0.32
N GLY A 32 -12.69 16.65 -0.48
CA GLY A 32 -11.94 17.89 -0.35
C GLY A 32 -10.78 17.94 -1.34
N ASP A 33 -9.56 18.18 -0.83
CA ASP A 33 -8.33 18.18 -1.63
C ASP A 33 -7.73 16.78 -1.84
N HIS A 34 -8.31 15.75 -1.22
CA HIS A 34 -7.98 14.35 -1.41
C HIS A 34 -9.23 13.53 -1.76
N SER A 35 -9.02 12.37 -2.38
CA SER A 35 -10.06 11.36 -2.62
C SER A 35 -9.81 10.13 -1.75
N VAL A 36 -10.88 9.54 -1.21
CA VAL A 36 -10.83 8.24 -0.53
C VAL A 36 -11.05 7.14 -1.57
N VAL A 37 -10.03 6.32 -1.80
CA VAL A 37 -10.08 5.19 -2.73
C VAL A 37 -10.42 3.90 -1.97
N ILE A 38 -11.52 3.25 -2.34
CA ILE A 38 -11.96 1.97 -1.78
C ILE A 38 -11.57 0.87 -2.77
N GLY A 39 -10.67 -0.02 -2.35
CA GLY A 39 -10.18 -1.15 -3.13
C GLY A 39 -10.62 -2.50 -2.56
N GLU A 40 -11.01 -3.42 -3.43
CA GLU A 40 -11.21 -4.83 -3.08
C GLU A 40 -9.87 -5.58 -3.20
N VAL A 41 -9.44 -6.25 -2.14
CA VAL A 41 -8.22 -7.05 -2.14
C VAL A 41 -8.41 -8.28 -3.04
N VAL A 42 -7.56 -8.40 -4.06
CA VAL A 42 -7.56 -9.51 -5.02
C VAL A 42 -6.32 -10.40 -4.92
N GLU A 43 -5.23 -9.92 -4.32
CA GLU A 43 -4.07 -10.74 -3.91
C GLU A 43 -3.43 -10.12 -2.67
N ALA A 44 -2.85 -10.95 -1.80
CA ALA A 44 -2.17 -10.50 -0.59
C ALA A 44 -1.12 -11.52 -0.17
N GLU A 45 -0.01 -11.04 0.37
CA GLU A 45 1.01 -11.91 0.96
C GLU A 45 1.74 -11.18 2.11
N ALA A 46 1.97 -11.90 3.21
CA ALA A 46 2.95 -11.52 4.22
C ALA A 46 4.30 -12.11 3.79
N VAL A 47 5.19 -11.27 3.25
CA VAL A 47 6.46 -11.68 2.64
C VAL A 47 7.51 -11.98 3.72
N LYS A 48 7.47 -11.27 4.85
CA LYS A 48 8.40 -11.43 5.98
C LYS A 48 7.66 -11.33 7.31
N GLU A 49 8.11 -12.12 8.28
CA GLU A 49 7.66 -12.00 9.68
C GLU A 49 8.45 -10.91 10.42
N GLU A 50 8.22 -9.65 10.02
CA GLU A 50 8.83 -8.45 10.63
C GLU A 50 7.72 -7.45 11.01
N PRO A 51 7.90 -6.66 12.08
CA PRO A 51 6.92 -5.63 12.45
C PRO A 51 6.85 -4.53 11.38
N PRO A 52 5.67 -3.91 11.15
CA PRO A 52 5.56 -2.75 10.28
C PRO A 52 6.25 -1.53 10.87
N LEU A 53 6.65 -0.57 10.02
CA LEU A 53 7.09 0.74 10.49
C LEU A 53 5.85 1.58 10.87
N VAL A 54 5.79 2.04 12.11
CA VAL A 54 4.70 2.91 12.58
C VAL A 54 5.10 4.38 12.38
N MET A 55 4.20 5.21 11.84
CA MET A 55 4.50 6.63 11.54
C MET A 55 4.98 7.40 12.78
N SER A 56 4.40 7.12 13.96
CA SER A 56 4.77 7.75 15.23
C SER A 56 6.19 7.45 15.71
N ASP A 57 6.82 6.39 15.19
CA ASP A 57 8.20 6.03 15.53
C ASP A 57 9.22 6.83 14.67
N THR A 58 8.73 7.64 13.73
CA THR A 58 9.53 8.49 12.84
C THR A 58 9.38 9.97 13.24
N PRO A 59 10.31 10.87 12.84
CA PRO A 59 10.12 12.31 13.04
C PRO A 59 9.11 12.93 12.06
N TRP A 60 8.43 12.13 11.24
CA TRP A 60 7.56 12.60 10.16
C TRP A 60 6.10 12.74 10.58
N HIS A 61 5.41 13.65 9.90
CA HIS A 61 4.00 13.93 10.10
C HIS A 61 3.36 14.17 8.74
N TYR A 62 2.10 13.74 8.58
CA TYR A 62 1.31 14.00 7.38
C TYR A 62 -0.14 14.26 7.77
N GLY A 63 -0.51 15.53 7.83
CA GLY A 63 -1.79 16.01 8.35
C GLY A 63 -1.60 17.06 9.45
N GLY A 64 -2.62 17.90 9.64
CA GLY A 64 -2.62 19.06 10.55
C GLY A 64 -3.48 20.18 10.03
#